data_AF-A0AAW1HZM4-F1
#
_entry.id   AF-A0AAW1HZM4-F1
#
_cell.length_a   1.000
_cell.length_b   1.000
_cell.length_c   1.000
_cell.angle_alpha   90.00
_cell.angle_beta   90.00
_cell.angle_gamma   90.00
#
_symmetry.space_group_name_H-M   'P 1'
#
loop_
_entity.id
_entity.type
_entity.pdbx_description
1 polymer ?
#
loop_
_entity_poly.entity_id
_entity_poly.type
_entity_poly.pdbx_seq_one_letter_code
_entity_poly.pdbx_strand_id
1 'polypeptide(L)'
;MSTKLIKTISLLQLLSILFFSSKIPKSTSTPNYVYSDCPSTTFPTNSLYKTNVNNLLNSLATKASTNRTDFYSTSSGNDTKDVVYGLYLC
;
A
#
# COMPACT_ATOMS: atom_id res chain seq x y z
N MET A 1 -25.37 11.99 -40.82
CA MET A 1 -24.11 11.38 -40.33
C MET A 1 -24.30 9.87 -40.27
N SER A 2 -23.45 9.08 -40.94
CA SER A 2 -23.65 7.61 -41.04
C SER A 2 -23.44 6.94 -39.67
N THR A 3 -24.30 6.00 -39.29
CA THR A 3 -24.20 5.22 -38.04
C THR A 3 -22.87 4.47 -37.90
N LYS A 4 -22.22 4.13 -39.02
CA LYS A 4 -20.85 3.60 -39.04
C LYS A 4 -19.83 4.61 -38.51
N LEU A 5 -19.93 5.88 -38.94
CA LEU A 5 -19.02 6.95 -38.53
C LEU A 5 -19.12 7.25 -37.02
N ILE A 6 -20.34 7.26 -36.48
CA ILE A 6 -20.58 7.48 -35.03
C ILE A 6 -19.96 6.36 -34.19
N LYS A 7 -20.10 5.09 -34.62
CA LYS A 7 -19.50 3.94 -33.93
C LYS A 7 -17.98 3.98 -33.97
N THR A 8 -17.39 4.36 -35.10
CA THR A 8 -15.92 4.49 -35.22
C THR A 8 -15.37 5.57 -34.28
N ILE A 9 -16.04 6.72 -34.18
CA ILE A 9 -15.66 7.80 -33.26
C ILE A 9 -15.76 7.34 -31.80
N SER A 10 -16.87 6.70 -31.44
CA SER A 10 -17.09 6.19 -30.08
C SER A 10 -16.06 5.12 -29.68
N LEU A 11 -15.68 4.23 -30.61
CA LEU A 11 -14.63 3.24 -30.39
C LEU A 11 -13.25 3.89 -30.19
N LEU A 12 -12.94 4.93 -30.97
CA LEU A 12 -11.68 5.67 -30.88
C LEU A 12 -11.58 6.42 -29.54
N GLN A 13 -12.68 7.00 -29.07
CA GLN A 13 -12.76 7.63 -27.74
C GLN A 13 -12.55 6.61 -26.62
N LEU A 14 -13.17 5.44 -26.70
CA LEU A 14 -13.00 4.37 -25.70
C LEU A 14 -11.55 3.87 -25.64
N LEU A 15 -10.90 3.67 -26.80
CA LEU A 15 -9.49 3.29 -26.88
C LEU A 15 -8.57 4.35 -26.28
N SER A 16 -8.86 5.63 -26.51
CA SER A 16 -8.09 6.74 -25.94
C SER A 16 -8.17 6.75 -24.41
N ILE A 17 -9.36 6.59 -23.83
CA ILE A 17 -9.57 6.56 -22.37
C ILE A 17 -8.81 5.38 -21.72
N LEU A 18 -8.86 4.20 -22.33
CA LEU A 18 -8.13 3.01 -21.85
C LEU A 18 -6.61 3.22 -21.87
N PHE A 19 -6.09 3.93 -22.88
CA PHE A 19 -4.65 4.22 -23.01
C PHE A 19 -4.16 5.17 -21.91
N PHE A 20 -4.93 6.21 -21.58
CA PHE A 20 -4.58 7.18 -20.54
C PHE A 20 -4.77 6.66 -19.11
N SER A 21 -5.71 5.74 -18.89
CA SER A 21 -5.98 5.15 -17.57
C SER A 21 -4.85 4.26 -17.05
N SER A 22 -3.89 3.88 -17.90
CA SER A 22 -2.86 2.88 -17.61
C SER A 22 -1.53 3.46 -17.11
N LYS A 23 -1.45 4.77 -16.83
CA LYS A 23 -0.20 5.47 -16.53
C LYS A 23 -0.32 6.31 -15.25
N ILE A 24 -0.41 5.66 -14.09
CA ILE A 24 -0.08 6.33 -12.83
C ILE A 24 1.45 6.30 -12.73
N PRO A 25 2.15 7.44 -12.83
CA PRO A 25 3.59 7.47 -12.66
C PRO A 25 3.92 7.00 -11.24
N LYS A 26 4.67 5.91 -11.13
CA LYS A 26 5.27 5.52 -9.86
C LYS A 26 6.31 6.58 -9.53
N SER A 27 6.17 7.25 -8.39
CA SER A 27 7.16 8.23 -7.94
C SER A 27 8.54 7.55 -7.88
N THR A 28 9.53 8.14 -8.55
CA THR A 28 10.93 7.70 -8.54
C THR A 28 11.75 8.41 -7.47
N SER A 29 11.14 9.34 -6.72
CA SER A 29 11.83 10.04 -5.63
C SER A 29 12.14 9.07 -4.51
N THR A 30 13.42 8.91 -4.17
CA THR A 30 13.82 8.24 -2.93
C THR A 30 13.32 9.08 -1.76
N PRO A 31 12.57 8.52 -0.80
CA PRO A 31 12.12 9.29 0.36
C PRO A 31 13.33 9.76 1.17
N ASN A 32 13.37 11.06 1.48
CA ASN A 32 14.34 11.60 2.43
C ASN A 32 13.89 11.24 3.84
N TYR A 33 14.73 10.48 4.54
CA TYR A 33 14.48 10.12 5.93
C TYR A 33 14.46 11.38 6.81
N VAL A 34 13.37 11.59 7.55
CA VAL A 34 13.18 12.79 8.39
C VAL A 34 13.59 12.50 9.84
N TYR A 35 12.93 11.54 10.50
CA TYR A 35 13.24 11.13 11.87
C TYR A 35 12.66 9.75 12.19
N SER A 36 13.10 9.15 13.31
CA SER A 36 12.48 7.99 13.96
C SER A 36 12.39 8.25 15.45
N ASP A 37 11.34 7.76 16.09
CA ASP A 37 11.22 7.72 17.55
C ASP A 37 11.13 6.27 18.01
N CYS A 38 12.06 5.87 18.87
CA CYS A 38 12.16 4.51 19.40
C CYS A 38 12.19 4.57 20.93
N PRO A 39 11.32 3.81 21.63
CA PRO A 39 11.36 3.75 23.08
C PRO A 39 12.62 3.02 23.57
N SER A 40 13.07 3.34 24.80
CA SER A 40 14.22 2.66 25.43
C SER A 40 13.92 1.19 25.84
N THR A 41 12.66 0.76 25.70
CA THR A 41 12.23 -0.60 26.03
C THR A 41 12.72 -1.60 24.98
N THR A 42 13.40 -2.65 25.43
CA THR A 42 13.88 -3.74 24.57
C THR A 42 13.13 -5.04 24.81
N PHE A 43 12.91 -5.83 23.76
CA PHE A 43 12.25 -7.14 23.84
C PHE A 43 13.25 -8.27 23.55
N PRO A 44 13.09 -9.47 24.16
CA PRO A 44 13.93 -10.62 23.86
C PRO A 44 13.90 -11.00 22.37
N THR A 45 15.05 -11.39 21.81
CA THR A 45 15.19 -11.70 20.38
C THR A 45 14.28 -12.83 19.91
N ASN A 46 14.02 -13.83 20.75
CA ASN A 46 13.19 -15.00 20.45
C ASN A 46 11.77 -14.88 21.07
N SER A 47 11.26 -13.66 21.21
CA SER A 47 9.92 -13.41 21.75
C SER A 47 8.83 -13.54 20.69
N LEU A 48 7.62 -13.90 21.13
CA LEU A 48 6.41 -13.82 20.31
C LEU A 48 6.16 -12.39 19.81
N TYR A 49 6.47 -11.38 20.64
CA TYR A 49 6.43 -9.97 20.25
C TYR A 49 7.25 -9.69 18.98
N LYS A 50 8.50 -10.17 18.90
CA LYS A 50 9.34 -10.00 17.70
C LYS A 50 8.74 -10.66 16.46
N THR A 51 8.19 -11.87 16.60
CA THR A 51 7.49 -12.55 15.51
C THR A 51 6.27 -11.74 15.04
N ASN A 52 5.48 -11.21 15.97
CA ASN A 52 4.30 -10.41 15.67
C ASN A 52 4.68 -9.08 15.00
N VAL A 53 5.76 -8.41 15.42
CA VAL A 53 6.31 -7.22 14.72
C VAL A 53 6.68 -7.55 13.28
N ASN A 54 7.40 -8.65 13.04
CA ASN A 54 7.78 -9.05 11.67
C ASN A 54 6.56 -9.33 10.79
N ASN A 55 5.56 -10.03 11.34
CA ASN A 55 4.30 -10.31 10.65
C ASN A 55 3.53 -9.02 10.31
N LEU A 56 3.45 -8.08 11.26
CA LEU A 56 2.84 -6.77 11.06
C LEU A 56 3.54 -5.99 9.94
N LEU A 57 4.88 -5.88 9.99
CA LEU A 57 5.66 -5.17 8.97
C LEU A 57 5.48 -5.77 7.58
N ASN A 58 5.46 -7.11 7.46
CA ASN A 58 5.21 -7.79 6.20
C ASN A 58 3.79 -7.52 5.65
N SER A 59 2.78 -7.51 6.53
CA SER A 59 1.39 -7.16 6.16
C SER A 59 1.28 -5.73 5.66
N LEU A 60 1.89 -4.78 6.36
CA LEU A 60 1.91 -3.36 5.96
C LEU A 60 2.60 -3.16 4.62
N ALA A 61 3.79 -3.76 4.40
CA ALA A 61 4.52 -3.67 3.13
C ALA A 61 3.74 -4.29 1.95
N THR A 62 3.10 -5.45 2.18
CA THR A 62 2.23 -6.08 1.19
C THR A 62 1.04 -5.19 0.86
N LYS A 63 0.43 -4.55 1.86
CA LYS A 63 -0.73 -3.68 1.65
C LYS A 63 -0.35 -2.35 1.01
N ALA A 64 0.82 -1.79 1.31
CA ALA A 64 1.33 -0.59 0.66
C ALA A 64 1.68 -0.83 -0.83
N SER A 65 2.07 -2.06 -1.18
CA SER A 65 2.40 -2.42 -2.57
C SER A 65 1.19 -2.84 -3.43
N THR A 66 0.11 -3.31 -2.79
CA THR A 66 -1.05 -3.90 -3.49
C THR A 66 -2.32 -3.06 -3.42
N ASN A 67 -2.46 -2.20 -2.41
CA ASN A 67 -3.67 -1.38 -2.23
C ASN A 67 -3.51 0.01 -2.87
N ARG A 68 -4.63 0.60 -3.28
CA ARG A 68 -4.71 1.98 -3.81
C ARG A 68 -5.08 3.00 -2.73
N THR A 69 -5.20 2.57 -1.48
CA THR A 69 -5.49 3.44 -0.36
C THR A 69 -4.19 3.94 0.24
N ASP A 70 -4.08 5.25 0.44
CA ASP A 70 -2.91 5.86 1.07
C ASP A 70 -2.84 5.58 2.58
N PHE A 71 -3.79 4.85 3.15
CA PHE A 71 -3.83 4.49 4.55
C PHE A 71 -4.19 3.02 4.74
N TYR A 72 -3.55 2.36 5.71
CA TYR A 72 -3.93 1.04 6.18
C TYR A 72 -3.45 0.81 7.61
N SER A 73 -4.31 0.22 8.43
CA SER A 73 -4.05 -0.12 9.84
C SER A 73 -4.39 -1.59 10.08
N THR A 74 -3.57 -2.28 10.85
CA THR A 74 -3.79 -3.68 11.21
C THR A 74 -3.07 -4.07 12.51
N SER A 75 -3.28 -5.30 12.95
CA SER A 75 -2.62 -5.89 14.13
C SER A 75 -2.02 -7.26 13.81
N SER A 76 -1.12 -7.72 14.67
CA SER A 76 -0.61 -9.10 14.64
C SER A 76 -0.51 -9.66 16.07
N GLY A 77 -0.76 -10.96 16.23
CA GLY A 77 -0.80 -11.60 17.55
C GLY A 77 -2.07 -11.31 18.34
N ASN A 78 -3.21 -11.14 17.66
CA ASN A 78 -4.51 -10.98 18.31
C ASN A 78 -4.74 -12.08 19.35
N ASP A 79 -5.43 -11.72 20.44
CA ASP A 79 -5.73 -12.61 21.58
C ASP A 79 -4.51 -13.07 22.40
N THR A 80 -3.35 -12.43 22.19
CA THR A 80 -2.14 -12.65 23.01
C THR A 80 -1.71 -11.40 23.76
N LYS A 81 -0.87 -11.56 24.80
CA LYS A 81 -0.23 -10.41 25.48
C LYS A 81 0.86 -9.73 24.63
N ASP A 82 1.25 -10.35 23.54
CA ASP A 82 2.29 -9.88 22.61
C ASP A 82 1.68 -9.25 21.34
N VAL A 83 0.40 -8.85 21.39
CA VAL A 83 -0.28 -8.19 20.28
C VAL A 83 0.44 -6.89 19.91
N VAL A 84 0.60 -6.64 18.62
CA VAL A 84 1.18 -5.41 18.08
C VAL A 84 0.20 -4.76 17.12
N TYR A 85 0.20 -3.42 17.14
CA TYR A 85 -0.64 -2.59 16.29
C TYR A 85 0.26 -1.70 15.43
N GLY A 86 -0.16 -1.44 14.20
CA GLY A 86 0.57 -0.52 13.33
C GLY A 86 -0.21 -0.12 12.10
N LEU A 87 0.26 0.95 11.48
CA LEU A 87 -0.34 1.54 10.29
C LEU A 87 0.72 2.13 9.38
N TYR A 88 0.36 2.38 8.13
CA TYR A 88 1.06 3.31 7.26
C TYR A 88 0.12 4.42 6.77
N LEU A 89 0.70 5.56 6.42
CA LEU A 89 0.07 6.67 5.73
C LEU A 89 1.03 7.16 4.63
N CYS A 90 0.57 7.21 3.38
CA CYS A 90 1.32 7.64 2.20
C CYS A 90 0.90 9.03 1.73
#